data_AF-I1CI87-F1
#
_entry.id   AF-I1CI87-F1
#
_cell.length_a   1.000
_cell.length_b   1.000
_cell.length_c   1.000
_cell.angle_alpha   90.00
_cell.angle_beta   90.00
_cell.angle_gamma   90.00
#
_symmetry.space_group_name_H-M   'P 1'
#
loop_
_entity.id
_entity.type
_entity.pdbx_description
1 polymer ?
#
loop_
_entity_poly.entity_id
_entity_poly.type
_entity_poly.pdbx_seq_one_letter_code
_entity_poly.pdbx_strand_id
1 'polypeptide(L)'
;MILLKEQHPNVYVCVPLSDDPRRYLVAYIEKENDNNDIMNSGLIFPDANLKLYSFPSLNDSTKVVDIEISHLPLLPKKEALEDLQGSLQVFGEIMDLGIATEPATGFFMGAGYAVLNIQQEVNVAERKIFQALSHQISWCQSNEFFHATWNNMSTWCRYCHKEDLV
;
A
#
# COMPACT_ATOMS: atom_id res chain seq x y z
N MET A 1 -9.28 -6.09 23.42
CA MET A 1 -9.33 -4.76 24.06
C MET A 1 -8.44 -4.70 25.30
N ILE A 2 -8.52 -5.64 26.26
CA ILE A 2 -7.62 -5.70 27.42
C ILE A 2 -6.14 -5.68 27.00
N LEU A 3 -5.76 -6.60 26.11
CA LEU A 3 -4.40 -6.71 25.56
C LEU A 3 -3.86 -5.41 24.95
N LEU A 4 -4.72 -4.67 24.23
CA LEU A 4 -4.36 -3.37 23.65
C LEU A 4 -4.06 -2.35 24.74
N LYS A 5 -4.90 -2.28 25.78
CA LYS A 5 -4.74 -1.31 26.86
C LYS A 5 -3.52 -1.61 27.74
N GLU A 6 -3.16 -2.89 27.89
CA GLU A 6 -1.96 -3.32 28.62
C GLU A 6 -0.67 -2.98 27.86
N GLN A 7 -0.62 -3.20 26.55
CA GLN A 7 0.56 -2.90 25.74
C GLN A 7 0.68 -1.42 25.37
N HIS A 8 -0.46 -0.73 25.20
CA HIS A 8 -0.56 0.66 24.75
C HIS A 8 -1.49 1.47 25.67
N PRO A 9 -1.03 1.85 26.88
CA PRO A 9 -1.87 2.49 27.89
C PRO A 9 -2.39 3.87 27.50
N ASN A 10 -1.76 4.54 26.52
CA ASN A 10 -2.16 5.86 26.03
C ASN A 10 -3.41 5.83 25.14
N VAL A 11 -3.85 4.66 24.67
CA VAL A 11 -5.12 4.52 23.94
C VAL A 11 -6.28 4.82 24.88
N TYR A 12 -7.00 5.91 24.64
CA TYR A 12 -8.12 6.32 25.49
C TYR A 12 -9.47 5.77 25.02
N VAL A 13 -9.62 5.52 23.71
CA VAL A 13 -10.81 4.89 23.11
C VAL A 13 -10.38 3.85 22.08
N CYS A 14 -11.12 2.74 22.00
CA CYS A 14 -11.00 1.80 20.90
C CYS A 14 -12.38 1.32 20.44
N VAL A 15 -12.58 1.24 19.12
CA VAL A 15 -13.84 0.87 18.48
C VAL A 15 -13.60 -0.33 17.54
N PRO A 16 -14.22 -1.49 17.79
CA PRO A 16 -14.19 -2.60 16.84
C PRO A 16 -15.14 -2.31 15.67
N LEU A 17 -14.66 -2.47 14.44
CA LEU A 17 -15.41 -2.29 13.21
C LEU A 17 -15.35 -3.55 12.34
N SER A 18 -16.32 -3.70 11.45
CA SER A 18 -16.42 -4.84 10.55
C SER A 18 -17.03 -4.42 9.23
N ASP A 19 -16.24 -4.52 8.16
CA ASP A 19 -16.67 -4.38 6.77
C ASP A 19 -16.47 -5.75 6.11
N ASP A 20 -17.47 -6.63 6.28
CA ASP A 20 -17.40 -8.06 5.92
C ASP A 20 -16.68 -8.30 4.57
N PRO A 21 -15.59 -9.08 4.51
CA PRO A 21 -15.03 -9.96 5.55
C PRO A 21 -13.99 -9.32 6.51
N ARG A 22 -13.71 -8.03 6.37
CA ARG A 22 -12.65 -7.34 7.11
C ARG A 22 -13.12 -6.98 8.51
N ARG A 23 -12.35 -7.37 9.53
CA ARG A 23 -12.53 -6.93 10.92
C ARG A 23 -11.30 -6.14 11.33
N TYR A 24 -11.51 -4.96 11.86
CA TYR A 24 -10.42 -4.08 12.27
C TYR A 24 -10.81 -3.30 13.52
N LEU A 25 -9.82 -2.68 14.16
CA LEU A 25 -10.02 -1.94 15.39
C LEU A 25 -9.42 -0.55 15.20
N VAL A 26 -10.23 0.47 15.46
CA VAL A 26 -9.79 1.87 15.44
C VAL A 26 -9.44 2.25 16.87
N ALA A 27 -8.19 2.65 17.10
CA ALA A 27 -7.71 3.14 18.38
C ALA A 27 -7.52 4.67 18.31
N TYR A 28 -7.90 5.36 19.38
CA TYR A 28 -7.75 6.80 19.51
C TYR A 28 -6.76 7.11 20.63
N ILE A 29 -5.81 7.99 20.32
CA ILE A 29 -4.75 8.46 21.22
C ILE A 29 -4.80 9.99 21.20
N GLU A 30 -4.61 10.62 22.36
CA GLU A 30 -4.49 12.09 22.40
C GLU A 30 -3.19 12.50 21.71
N LYS A 31 -3.23 13.59 20.93
CA LYS A 31 -2.10 13.99 20.08
C LYS A 31 -0.81 14.20 20.87
N GLU A 32 -0.93 14.67 22.11
CA GLU A 32 0.18 14.91 23.04
C GLU A 32 0.85 13.62 23.51
N ASN A 33 0.12 12.50 23.45
CA ASN A 33 0.54 11.16 23.88
C ASN A 33 0.82 10.21 22.70
N ASP A 34 0.56 10.64 21.47
CA ASP A 34 0.78 9.87 20.25
C ASP A 34 2.26 9.92 19.84
N ASN A 35 3.03 8.98 20.41
CA ASN A 35 4.44 8.77 20.10
C ASN A 35 4.64 7.68 19.04
N ASN A 36 3.59 7.34 18.27
CA ASN A 36 3.60 6.28 17.27
C ASN A 36 4.02 4.90 17.81
N ASP A 37 3.83 4.64 19.11
CA ASP A 37 4.24 3.37 19.73
C ASP A 37 3.55 2.17 19.10
N ILE A 38 2.24 2.21 18.85
CA ILE A 38 1.48 1.12 18.23
C ILE A 38 1.99 0.83 16.81
N MET A 39 2.33 1.87 16.05
CA MET A 39 2.85 1.72 14.68
C MET A 39 4.24 1.11 14.64
N ASN A 40 5.10 1.45 15.61
CA ASN A 40 6.49 0.97 15.61
C ASN A 40 6.64 -0.39 16.30
N SER A 41 5.92 -0.58 17.40
CA SER A 41 6.04 -1.76 18.26
C SER A 41 4.99 -2.80 18.00
N GLY A 42 3.85 -2.46 17.38
CA GLY A 42 2.75 -3.36 17.05
C GLY A 42 2.02 -3.93 18.26
N LEU A 43 0.79 -4.41 18.04
CA LEU A 43 0.03 -5.18 19.01
C LEU A 43 0.36 -6.67 18.90
N ILE A 44 0.91 -7.24 19.97
CA ILE A 44 1.35 -8.64 20.01
C ILE A 44 0.24 -9.50 20.60
N PHE A 45 -0.12 -10.60 19.92
CA PHE A 45 -1.01 -11.66 20.37
C PHE A 45 -0.19 -12.93 20.64
N PRO A 46 0.27 -13.15 21.90
CA PRO A 46 1.19 -14.24 22.21
C PRO A 46 0.63 -15.62 21.85
N ASP A 47 -0.64 -15.85 22.17
CA ASP A 47 -1.32 -17.13 21.95
C ASP A 47 -1.43 -17.51 20.47
N ALA A 48 -1.48 -16.51 19.59
CA ALA A 48 -1.57 -16.69 18.14
C ALA A 48 -0.21 -16.58 17.44
N ASN A 49 0.87 -16.30 18.17
CA ASN A 49 2.16 -15.89 17.62
C ASN A 49 2.02 -14.83 16.49
N LEU A 50 1.11 -13.88 16.71
CA LEU A 50 0.70 -12.89 15.73
C LEU A 50 1.07 -11.49 16.22
N LYS A 51 1.59 -10.67 15.32
CA LYS A 51 1.88 -9.27 15.59
C LYS A 51 1.20 -8.40 14.54
N LEU A 52 0.35 -7.49 15.00
CA LEU A 52 -0.39 -6.58 14.13
C LEU A 52 0.18 -5.18 14.24
N TYR A 53 0.51 -4.58 13.11
CA TYR A 53 0.94 -3.18 13.05
C TYR A 53 -0.26 -2.30 12.71
N SER A 54 -0.40 -1.19 13.42
CA SER A 54 -1.42 -0.19 13.09
C SER A 54 -0.96 0.70 11.96
N PHE A 55 -1.91 1.32 11.28
CA PHE A 55 -1.67 2.40 10.33
C PHE A 55 -2.45 3.64 10.78
N PRO A 56 -1.96 4.87 10.53
CA PRO A 56 -2.74 6.07 10.79
C PRO A 56 -4.03 6.02 9.98
N SER A 57 -5.12 6.50 10.57
CA SER A 57 -6.35 6.72 9.82
C SER A 57 -6.09 7.70 8.69
N LEU A 58 -6.62 7.41 7.50
CA LEU A 58 -6.54 8.33 6.36
C LEU A 58 -7.37 9.58 6.64
N ASN A 59 -6.89 10.71 6.11
CA ASN A 59 -7.64 11.95 6.14
C ASN A 59 -8.72 11.95 5.03
N ASP A 60 -9.78 12.75 5.20
CA ASP A 60 -10.89 12.83 4.24
C ASP A 60 -10.47 13.30 2.84
N SER A 61 -9.27 13.88 2.70
CA SER A 61 -8.74 14.36 1.43
C SER A 61 -7.92 13.32 0.67
N THR A 62 -7.64 12.16 1.28
CA THR A 62 -6.78 11.11 0.73
C THR A 62 -7.41 10.52 -0.52
N LYS A 63 -6.63 10.43 -1.60
CA LYS A 63 -7.06 9.78 -2.84
C LYS A 63 -6.27 8.49 -3.01
N VAL A 64 -6.89 7.38 -2.63
CA VAL A 64 -6.28 6.05 -2.71
C VAL A 64 -6.61 5.38 -4.04
N VAL A 65 -5.61 4.77 -4.66
CA VAL A 65 -5.77 3.92 -5.85
C VAL A 65 -5.16 2.55 -5.57
N ASP A 66 -5.99 1.52 -5.74
CA ASP A 66 -5.56 0.13 -5.73
C ASP A 66 -5.12 -0.27 -7.14
N ILE A 67 -3.88 -0.74 -7.26
CA ILE A 67 -3.24 -1.12 -8.52
C ILE A 67 -3.01 -2.63 -8.51
N GLU A 68 -3.53 -3.32 -9.52
CA GLU A 68 -3.19 -4.69 -9.85
C GLU A 68 -2.03 -4.70 -10.83
N ILE A 69 -1.03 -5.55 -10.57
CA ILE A 69 0.26 -5.55 -11.26
C ILE A 69 0.49 -6.92 -11.89
N SER A 70 0.94 -6.92 -13.15
CA SER A 70 1.29 -8.14 -13.88
C SER A 70 2.55 -7.95 -14.74
N HIS A 71 3.13 -9.07 -15.17
CA HIS A 71 4.33 -9.12 -16.00
C HIS A 71 5.55 -8.46 -15.32
N LEU A 72 5.67 -8.64 -14.00
CA LEU A 72 6.86 -8.23 -13.27
C LEU A 72 8.08 -9.09 -13.69
N PRO A 73 9.28 -8.49 -13.78
CA PRO A 73 10.52 -9.23 -13.94
C PRO A 73 10.69 -10.29 -12.85
N LEU A 74 11.07 -11.52 -13.22
CA LEU A 74 11.19 -12.65 -12.30
C LEU A 74 12.49 -12.58 -11.49
N LEU A 75 12.48 -11.69 -10.50
CA LEU A 75 13.62 -11.42 -9.61
C LEU A 75 13.39 -12.02 -8.21
N PRO A 76 14.46 -12.13 -7.39
CA PRO A 76 14.30 -12.44 -5.97
C PRO A 76 13.33 -11.48 -5.28
N LYS A 77 12.50 -12.00 -4.36
CA LYS A 77 11.42 -11.24 -3.69
C LYS A 77 11.86 -9.87 -3.16
N LYS A 78 13.05 -9.81 -2.53
CA LYS A 78 13.57 -8.56 -1.96
C LYS A 78 13.84 -7.52 -3.05
N GLU A 79 14.55 -7.92 -4.10
CA GLU A 79 14.89 -7.06 -5.24
C GLU A 79 13.62 -6.61 -5.97
N ALA A 80 12.69 -7.54 -6.22
CA ALA A 80 11.42 -7.23 -6.85
C ALA A 80 10.61 -6.17 -6.08
N LEU A 81 10.58 -6.23 -4.74
CA LEU A 81 9.86 -5.25 -3.92
C LEU A 81 10.56 -3.89 -3.89
N GLU A 82 11.89 -3.86 -3.75
CA GLU A 82 12.68 -2.62 -3.72
C GLU A 82 12.58 -1.86 -5.05
N ASP A 83 12.71 -2.57 -6.17
CA ASP A 83 12.62 -1.97 -7.50
C ASP A 83 11.19 -1.58 -7.88
N LEU A 84 10.20 -2.38 -7.48
CA LEU A 84 8.80 -2.04 -7.68
C LEU A 84 8.43 -0.77 -6.89
N GLN A 85 8.93 -0.64 -5.67
CA GLN A 85 8.80 0.58 -4.88
C GLN A 85 9.43 1.78 -5.60
N GLY A 86 10.66 1.61 -6.11
CA GLY A 86 11.35 2.65 -6.88
C GLY A 86 10.62 3.06 -8.16
N SER A 87 9.94 2.12 -8.82
CA SER A 87 9.16 2.35 -10.04
C SER A 87 7.84 3.07 -9.77
N LEU A 88 7.20 2.82 -8.61
CA LEU A 88 5.86 3.34 -8.30
C LEU A 88 5.84 4.65 -7.51
N GLN A 89 6.91 4.98 -6.78
CA GLN A 89 6.98 6.19 -5.93
C GLN A 89 6.80 7.52 -6.69
N VAL A 90 6.95 7.51 -8.01
CA VAL A 90 6.75 8.69 -8.87
C VAL A 90 5.27 9.02 -9.10
N PHE A 91 4.36 8.06 -8.90
CA PHE A 91 2.93 8.21 -9.13
C PHE A 91 2.14 8.51 -7.86
N GLY A 92 2.74 8.30 -6.68
CA GLY A 92 2.07 8.51 -5.41
C GLY A 92 2.95 8.15 -4.22
N GLU A 93 2.42 8.39 -3.03
CA GLU A 93 2.96 7.80 -1.81
C GLU A 93 2.49 6.35 -1.71
N ILE A 94 3.44 5.41 -1.60
CA ILE A 94 3.14 3.99 -1.47
C ILE A 94 2.65 3.71 -0.05
N MET A 95 1.41 3.26 0.05
CA MET A 95 0.77 2.88 1.32
C MET A 95 0.95 1.39 1.62
N ASP A 96 0.82 0.56 0.57
CA ASP A 96 1.03 -0.88 0.65
C ASP A 96 1.58 -1.40 -0.68
N LEU A 97 2.35 -2.48 -0.62
CA LEU A 97 3.01 -3.08 -1.77
C LEU A 97 3.24 -4.56 -1.53
N GLY A 98 2.87 -5.38 -2.51
CA GLY A 98 3.09 -6.81 -2.41
C GLY A 98 3.25 -7.49 -3.75
N ILE A 99 3.87 -8.67 -3.69
CA ILE A 99 3.98 -9.59 -4.81
C ILE A 99 3.13 -10.83 -4.55
N ALA A 100 2.53 -11.36 -5.61
CA ALA A 100 1.78 -12.59 -5.58
C ALA A 100 2.74 -13.79 -5.63
N THR A 101 2.64 -14.65 -4.62
CA THR A 101 3.36 -15.92 -4.56
C THR A 101 2.39 -17.08 -4.55
N GLU A 102 2.74 -18.17 -5.20
CA GLU A 102 1.98 -19.42 -5.13
C GLU A 102 1.98 -19.93 -3.67
N PRO A 103 0.82 -20.19 -3.04
CA PRO A 103 0.75 -20.46 -1.61
C PRO A 103 1.52 -21.69 -1.11
N ALA A 104 1.62 -22.76 -1.90
CA ALA A 104 2.24 -24.01 -1.46
C ALA A 104 3.77 -23.97 -1.50
N THR A 105 4.34 -23.29 -2.49
CA THR A 105 5.78 -23.25 -2.79
C THR A 105 6.43 -21.91 -2.46
N GLY A 106 5.63 -20.84 -2.34
CA GLY A 106 6.11 -19.48 -2.21
C GLY A 106 6.73 -18.92 -3.50
N PHE A 107 6.58 -19.58 -4.65
CA PHE A 107 7.15 -19.11 -5.90
C PHE A 107 6.49 -17.82 -6.36
N PHE A 108 7.32 -16.83 -6.69
CA PHE A 108 6.87 -15.58 -7.26
C PHE A 108 6.31 -15.80 -8.67
N MET A 109 5.10 -15.29 -8.92
CA MET A 109 4.34 -15.53 -10.15
C MET A 109 4.35 -14.35 -11.13
N GLY A 110 5.24 -13.37 -10.95
CA GLY A 110 5.33 -12.20 -11.83
C GLY A 110 4.13 -11.25 -11.75
N ALA A 111 3.37 -11.30 -10.65
CA ALA A 111 2.22 -10.45 -10.40
C ALA A 111 2.27 -9.86 -8.99
N GLY A 112 1.48 -8.84 -8.72
CA GLY A 112 1.47 -8.17 -7.43
C GLY A 112 0.36 -7.15 -7.32
N TYR A 113 0.46 -6.31 -6.29
CA TYR A 113 -0.43 -5.19 -6.08
C TYR A 113 0.32 -4.03 -5.45
N ALA A 114 -0.22 -2.83 -5.61
CA ALA A 114 0.20 -1.65 -4.88
C ALA A 114 -1.01 -0.82 -4.47
N VAL A 115 -0.92 -0.14 -3.35
CA VAL A 115 -1.91 0.84 -2.89
C VAL A 115 -1.20 2.18 -2.79
N LEU A 116 -1.62 3.15 -3.60
CA LEU A 116 -1.00 4.47 -3.65
C LEU A 116 -1.95 5.56 -3.14
N ASN A 117 -1.43 6.48 -2.34
CA ASN A 117 -2.05 7.79 -2.16
C ASN A 117 -1.55 8.73 -3.26
N ILE A 118 -2.44 9.08 -4.19
CA ILE A 118 -2.15 9.96 -5.33
C ILE A 118 -2.57 11.42 -5.06
N GLN A 119 -2.95 11.75 -3.83
CA GLN A 119 -3.31 13.11 -3.47
C GLN A 119 -2.11 14.04 -3.66
N GLN A 120 -2.30 15.12 -4.41
CA GLN A 120 -1.33 16.20 -4.52
C GLN A 120 -1.55 17.19 -3.37
N GLU A 121 -0.55 17.39 -2.52
CA GLU A 121 -0.60 18.44 -1.50
C GLU A 121 -0.42 19.80 -2.16
N VAL A 122 -1.49 20.61 -2.16
CA VAL A 122 -1.52 21.92 -2.84
C VAL A 122 -0.84 23.01 -1.99
N ASN A 123 -0.62 22.78 -0.70
CA ASN A 123 -0.33 23.82 0.30
C ASN A 123 1.07 23.79 0.94
N VAL A 124 1.99 22.95 0.46
CA VAL A 124 3.38 22.95 0.94
C VAL A 124 4.26 23.70 -0.08
N ALA A 125 5.22 24.48 0.41
CA ALA A 125 6.17 25.26 -0.41
C ALA A 125 6.94 24.38 -1.43
N GLU A 126 6.94 23.06 -1.22
CA GLU A 126 7.43 22.04 -2.13
C GLU A 126 6.24 21.19 -2.61
N ARG A 127 5.70 21.51 -3.80
CA ARG A 127 4.67 20.68 -4.43
C ARG A 127 5.30 19.34 -4.81
N LYS A 128 4.93 18.26 -4.14
CA LYS A 128 5.21 16.90 -4.62
C LYS A 128 4.25 16.60 -5.77
N ILE A 129 4.72 16.84 -6.99
CA ILE A 129 3.93 16.60 -8.21
C ILE A 129 4.13 15.14 -8.61
N PHE A 130 3.11 14.33 -8.41
CA PHE A 130 3.08 12.96 -8.90
C PHE A 130 2.76 12.91 -10.40
N GLN A 131 3.35 11.93 -11.09
CA GLN A 131 3.04 11.63 -12.48
C GLN A 131 1.65 10.97 -12.59
N ALA A 132 1.01 11.11 -13.74
CA ALA A 132 -0.22 10.36 -14.02
C ALA A 132 0.11 8.86 -14.15
N LEU A 133 -0.73 8.01 -13.56
CA LEU A 133 -0.62 6.57 -13.72
C LEU A 133 -0.79 6.16 -15.18
N SER A 134 -0.05 5.13 -15.59
CA SER A 134 -0.11 4.53 -16.91
C SER A 134 -0.23 3.01 -16.82
N HIS A 135 -0.87 2.40 -17.82
CA HIS A 135 -0.99 0.95 -17.93
C HIS A 135 0.37 0.27 -18.07
N GLN A 136 1.33 0.90 -18.76
CA GLN A 136 2.68 0.42 -18.90
C GLN A 136 3.62 1.29 -18.07
N ILE A 137 4.30 0.67 -17.10
CA ILE A 137 5.20 1.36 -16.17
C ILE A 137 6.62 0.82 -16.34
N SER A 138 7.58 1.72 -16.49
CA SER A 138 8.99 1.36 -16.61
C SER A 138 9.52 0.73 -15.32
N TRP A 139 10.30 -0.34 -15.47
CA TRP A 139 11.07 -0.92 -14.38
C TRP A 139 12.29 -0.03 -14.08
N CYS A 140 12.45 0.42 -12.84
CA CYS A 140 13.44 1.46 -12.52
C CYS A 140 14.91 1.09 -12.81
N GLN A 141 15.26 -0.20 -12.83
CA GLN A 141 16.63 -0.67 -13.05
C GLN A 141 16.97 -0.97 -14.52
N SER A 142 15.99 -0.97 -15.42
CA SER A 142 16.18 -1.45 -16.79
C SER A 142 15.27 -0.74 -17.79
N ASN A 143 15.34 -1.16 -19.06
CA ASN A 143 14.41 -0.71 -20.10
C ASN A 143 13.16 -1.60 -20.19
N GLU A 144 12.99 -2.52 -19.23
CA GLU A 144 11.79 -3.36 -19.15
C GLU A 144 10.62 -2.56 -18.58
N PHE A 145 9.43 -3.15 -18.69
CA PHE A 145 8.20 -2.57 -18.17
C PHE A 145 7.32 -3.68 -17.60
N PHE A 146 6.41 -3.28 -16.73
CA PHE A 146 5.33 -4.12 -16.24
C PHE A 146 3.99 -3.45 -16.52
N HIS A 147 2.92 -4.21 -16.32
CA HIS A 147 1.57 -3.75 -16.56
C HIS A 147 0.84 -3.48 -15.26
N ALA A 148 0.15 -2.35 -15.22
CA ALA A 148 -0.66 -1.89 -14.10
C ALA A 148 -2.11 -1.68 -14.54
N THR A 149 -3.07 -2.09 -13.72
CA THR A 149 -4.49 -1.83 -13.94
C THR A 149 -5.13 -1.34 -12.65
N TRP A 150 -6.06 -0.39 -12.75
CA TRP A 150 -6.75 0.17 -11.59
C TRP A 150 -8.17 0.61 -11.96
N ASN A 151 -8.99 0.87 -10.94
CA ASN A 151 -10.35 1.32 -11.13
C ASN A 151 -10.40 2.69 -11.83
N ASN A 152 -11.27 2.82 -12.82
CA ASN A 152 -11.43 4.03 -13.65
C ASN A 152 -10.19 4.39 -14.51
N MET A 153 -9.30 3.45 -14.80
CA MET A 153 -8.27 3.65 -15.81
C MET A 153 -8.88 3.80 -17.21
N SER A 154 -8.17 4.49 -18.11
CA SER A 154 -8.54 4.59 -19.53
C SER A 154 -8.54 3.22 -20.20
N THR A 155 -9.32 3.08 -21.28
CA THR A 155 -9.24 1.87 -22.12
C THR A 155 -7.87 1.77 -22.77
N TRP A 156 -7.40 0.54 -22.92
CA TRP A 156 -6.11 0.23 -23.54
C TRP A 156 -6.26 -0.91 -24.54
N CYS A 157 -5.42 -0.88 -25.57
CA CYS A 157 -5.42 -1.91 -26.60
C CYS A 157 -4.79 -3.19 -26.08
N ARG A 158 -5.58 -4.27 -26.03
CA ARG A 158 -5.13 -5.60 -25.57
C ARG A 158 -3.88 -6.14 -26.27
N TYR A 159 -3.62 -5.72 -27.51
CA TYR A 159 -2.51 -6.24 -28.32
C TYR A 159 -1.24 -5.42 -28.21
N CYS A 160 -1.34 -4.09 -28.08
CA CYS A 160 -0.17 -3.21 -28.05
C CYS A 160 0.04 -2.49 -26.72
N HIS A 161 -0.86 -2.69 -25.74
CA HIS A 161 -0.81 -2.12 -24.40
C HIS A 161 -0.75 -0.59 -24.34
N LYS A 162 -1.13 0.08 -25.43
CA LYS A 162 -1.26 1.54 -25.48
C LYS A 162 -2.64 1.96 -25.01
N GLU A 163 -2.68 3.02 -24.22
CA GLU A 163 -3.90 3.70 -23.82
C GLU A 163 -4.49 4.44 -25.03
N ASP A 164 -5.82 4.42 -25.14
CA ASP A 164 -6.51 5.26 -26.10
C ASP A 164 -6.39 6.72 -25.63
N LEU A 165 -5.50 7.47 -26.28
CA LEU A 165 -5.44 8.92 -26.11
C LEU A 165 -6.73 9.51 -26.70
N VAL A 166 -7.68 9.87 -25.84
CA VAL A 166 -8.80 10.75 -26.19
C VAL A 166 -8.34 12.19 -26.13
#